data_AF-A0A7H4PG41-F1
#
_entry.id   AF-A0A7H4PG41-F1
#
_cell.length_a   1.000
_cell.length_b   1.000
_cell.length_c   1.000
_cell.angle_alpha   90.00
_cell.angle_beta   90.00
_cell.angle_gamma   90.00
#
_symmetry.space_group_name_H-M   'P 1'
#
loop_
_entity.id
_entity.type
_entity.pdbx_description
1 polymer ?
#
loop_
_entity_poly.entity_id
_entity_poly.type
_entity_poly.pdbx_seq_one_letter_code
_entity_poly.pdbx_strand_id
1 'polypeptide(L)'
;MNFFLSSRGSVRISLLIIALLAVVALTSQWWLPYDPQAIDLPSRLLPPGSQHWLGTDHLGRDIFSRLLAATRVSLGSVMACLLLVLALGLLVGGCAGLIGGRVDQATMRVADLFMTFPTSILSFFMVGVLGTGLTNVIIAIALSHWAWYARMVRSLDNLPAPARICARRAAFRRGTRAGIRRPSGRRGHSVAAGAGDPGYRAYDAARRRDVVSRPRRHRANRRVGGDD
;
A
#
# COMPACT_ATOMS: atom_id res chain seq x y z
N MET A 1 -6.77 -16.09 13.20
CA MET A 1 -7.35 -14.99 14.02
C MET A 1 -6.39 -14.35 15.04
N ASN A 2 -5.06 -14.53 14.96
CA ASN A 2 -4.11 -13.96 15.97
C ASN A 2 -3.53 -12.57 15.62
N PHE A 3 -3.84 -12.00 14.45
CA PHE A 3 -3.33 -10.68 14.04
C PHE A 3 -3.90 -9.54 14.91
N PHE A 4 -5.16 -9.65 15.30
CA PHE A 4 -5.85 -8.65 16.13
C PHE A 4 -5.23 -8.51 17.53
N LEU A 5 -4.83 -9.62 18.15
CA LEU A 5 -4.26 -9.65 19.49
C LEU A 5 -2.80 -9.18 19.54
N SER A 6 -2.05 -9.32 18.44
CA SER A 6 -0.65 -8.89 18.35
C SER A 6 -0.48 -7.43 17.92
N SER A 7 -1.55 -6.74 17.52
CA SER A 7 -1.48 -5.42 16.91
C SER A 7 -1.53 -4.29 17.94
N ARG A 8 -0.74 -3.23 17.69
CA ARG A 8 -0.76 -1.98 18.45
C ARG A 8 -2.19 -1.45 18.56
N GLY A 9 -2.54 -0.83 19.69
CA GLY A 9 -3.92 -0.37 19.97
C GLY A 9 -4.52 0.48 18.84
N SER A 10 -3.72 1.36 18.23
CA SER A 10 -4.14 2.20 17.10
C SER A 10 -4.60 1.39 15.88
N VAL A 11 -3.92 0.28 15.56
CA VAL A 11 -4.28 -0.57 14.41
C VAL A 11 -5.65 -1.21 14.62
N ARG A 12 -5.95 -1.64 15.85
CA ARG A 12 -7.27 -2.22 16.19
C ARG A 12 -8.39 -1.20 16.05
N ILE A 13 -8.17 0.03 16.51
CA ILE A 13 -9.14 1.13 16.40
C ILE A 13 -9.42 1.44 14.92
N SER A 14 -8.37 1.61 14.10
CA SER A 14 -8.54 1.86 12.67
C SER A 14 -9.32 0.73 11.98
N LEU A 15 -9.02 -0.53 12.31
CA LEU A 15 -9.67 -1.66 11.69
C LEU A 15 -11.15 -1.79 12.12
N LEU A 16 -11.47 -1.45 13.38
CA LEU A 16 -12.86 -1.35 13.85
C LEU A 16 -13.64 -0.27 13.10
N ILE A 17 -13.05 0.92 12.91
CA ILE A 17 -13.71 2.03 12.20
C ILE A 17 -13.98 1.65 10.74
N ILE A 18 -13.00 1.05 10.06
CA ILE A 18 -13.16 0.60 8.67
C ILE A 18 -14.24 -0.49 8.59
N ALA A 19 -14.24 -1.46 9.51
CA ALA A 19 -15.25 -2.50 9.56
C ALA A 19 -16.65 -1.92 9.80
N LEU A 20 -16.79 -0.95 10.70
CA LEU A 20 -18.05 -0.26 10.95
C LEU A 20 -18.55 0.48 9.70
N LEU A 21 -17.68 1.25 9.04
CA LEU A 21 -18.00 1.94 7.78
C LEU A 21 -18.42 0.97 6.68
N ALA A 22 -17.75 -0.17 6.55
CA ALA A 22 -18.09 -1.20 5.58
C ALA A 22 -19.46 -1.82 5.88
N VAL A 23 -19.75 -2.12 7.16
CA VAL A 23 -21.08 -2.62 7.58
C VAL A 23 -22.15 -1.59 7.25
N VAL A 24 -21.97 -0.33 7.64
CA VAL A 24 -22.91 0.76 7.33
C VAL A 24 -23.12 0.89 5.82
N ALA A 25 -22.07 0.85 5.00
CA ALA A 25 -22.20 0.95 3.54
C ALA A 25 -23.00 -0.22 2.93
N LEU A 26 -22.86 -1.43 3.48
CA LEU A 26 -23.57 -2.62 3.01
C LEU A 26 -25.02 -2.67 3.51
N THR A 27 -25.25 -2.31 4.77
CA THR A 27 -26.58 -2.37 5.39
C THR A 27 -27.40 -1.12 5.17
N SER A 28 -26.80 -0.01 4.70
CA SER A 28 -27.45 1.30 4.52
C SER A 28 -28.86 1.19 3.92
N GLN A 29 -29.04 0.41 2.84
CA GLN A 29 -30.33 0.29 2.16
C GLN A 29 -31.47 -0.26 3.04
N TRP A 30 -31.18 -1.00 4.10
CA TRP A 30 -32.20 -1.54 5.01
C TRP A 30 -32.56 -0.61 6.16
N TRP A 31 -31.75 0.42 6.42
CA TRP A 31 -31.87 1.28 7.60
C TRP A 31 -32.19 2.73 7.24
N LEU A 32 -32.61 3.01 5.99
CA LEU A 32 -33.01 4.34 5.58
C LEU A 32 -34.40 4.69 6.14
N PRO A 33 -34.52 5.72 7.01
CA PRO A 33 -35.82 6.14 7.53
C PRO A 33 -36.68 6.85 6.46
N TYR A 34 -36.03 7.59 5.55
CA TYR A 34 -36.68 8.34 4.48
C TYR A 34 -35.98 8.09 3.13
N ASP A 35 -36.69 8.33 2.03
CA ASP A 35 -36.10 8.31 0.69
C ASP A 35 -35.08 9.46 0.56
N PRO A 36 -33.82 9.18 0.21
CA PRO A 36 -32.74 10.18 0.20
C PRO A 36 -32.88 11.18 -0.96
N GLN A 37 -33.74 10.89 -1.95
CA GLN A 37 -34.03 11.76 -3.10
C GLN A 37 -35.41 12.40 -3.03
N ALA A 38 -36.28 12.00 -2.09
CA ALA A 38 -37.60 12.60 -1.94
C ALA A 38 -37.49 14.06 -1.50
N ILE A 39 -38.05 14.95 -2.31
CA ILE A 39 -38.05 16.39 -2.10
C ILE A 39 -39.32 16.76 -1.33
N ASP A 40 -39.17 17.41 -0.17
CA ASP A 40 -40.28 17.88 0.65
C ASP A 40 -40.15 19.39 0.93
N LEU A 41 -40.67 20.20 0.03
CA LEU A 41 -40.60 21.67 0.08
C LEU A 41 -41.08 22.33 1.39
N PRO A 42 -42.17 21.87 2.02
CA PRO A 42 -42.65 22.39 3.31
C PRO A 42 -41.64 22.20 4.44
N SER A 43 -40.87 21.11 4.41
CA SER A 43 -39.93 20.70 5.46
C SER A 43 -38.51 21.22 5.21
N ARG A 44 -38.35 22.40 4.61
CA ARG A 44 -37.03 22.97 4.29
C ARG A 44 -36.33 23.54 5.52
N LEU A 45 -35.02 23.31 5.61
CA LEU A 45 -34.14 23.90 6.63
C LEU A 45 -34.62 23.68 8.08
N LEU A 46 -35.31 22.57 8.34
CA LEU A 46 -35.70 22.18 9.68
C LEU A 46 -34.46 21.84 10.52
N PRO A 47 -34.43 22.28 11.80
CA PRO A 47 -33.38 21.91 12.73
C PRO A 47 -33.42 20.40 13.07
N PRO A 48 -32.35 19.85 13.67
CA PRO A 48 -32.34 18.47 14.15
C PRO A 48 -33.49 18.18 15.12
N GLY A 49 -34.20 17.07 14.92
CA GLY A 49 -35.37 16.69 15.72
C GLY A 49 -35.69 15.20 15.65
N SER A 50 -36.77 14.79 16.34
CA SER A 50 -37.20 13.38 16.39
C SER A 50 -37.68 12.85 15.03
N GLN A 51 -38.23 13.71 14.18
CA GLN A 51 -38.63 13.38 12.81
C GLN A 51 -37.43 13.34 11.87
N HIS A 52 -36.56 14.35 11.91
CA HIS A 52 -35.32 14.41 11.12
C HIS A 52 -34.11 14.49 12.04
N TRP A 53 -33.45 13.35 12.28
CA TRP A 53 -32.39 13.24 13.29
C TRP A 53 -31.25 14.25 13.10
N LEU A 54 -30.92 14.56 11.84
CA LEU A 54 -29.90 15.54 11.48
C LEU A 54 -30.48 16.78 10.79
N GLY A 55 -31.81 16.93 10.77
CA GLY A 55 -32.50 17.98 10.05
C GLY A 55 -32.56 17.76 8.53
N THR A 56 -32.94 18.81 7.82
CA THR A 56 -33.23 18.76 6.38
C THR A 56 -32.42 19.78 5.58
N ASP A 57 -32.12 19.46 4.32
CA ASP A 57 -31.42 20.34 3.37
C ASP A 57 -32.31 21.49 2.83
N HIS A 58 -31.75 22.36 1.99
CA HIS A 58 -32.48 23.43 1.27
C HIS A 58 -33.61 22.93 0.34
N LEU A 59 -33.59 21.64 -0.02
CA LEU A 59 -34.67 20.96 -0.74
C LEU A 59 -35.67 20.23 0.19
N GLY A 60 -35.49 20.31 1.51
CA GLY A 60 -36.29 19.58 2.49
C GLY A 60 -36.03 18.07 2.52
N ARG A 61 -34.87 17.65 1.98
CA ARG A 61 -34.43 16.24 2.02
C ARG A 61 -33.80 15.93 3.36
N ASP A 62 -34.10 14.76 3.92
CA ASP A 62 -33.51 14.28 5.17
C ASP A 62 -31.98 14.08 5.05
N ILE A 63 -31.21 14.75 5.91
CA ILE A 63 -29.74 14.74 5.86
C ILE A 63 -29.19 13.37 6.29
N PHE A 64 -29.81 12.74 7.29
CA PHE A 64 -29.36 11.44 7.82
C PHE A 64 -29.45 10.33 6.78
N SER A 65 -30.60 10.21 6.12
CA SER A 65 -30.83 9.25 5.03
C SER A 65 -29.87 9.47 3.86
N ARG A 66 -29.57 10.74 3.54
CA ARG A 66 -28.60 11.09 2.50
C ARG A 66 -27.16 10.73 2.86
N LEU A 67 -26.75 10.89 4.12
CA LEU A 67 -25.42 10.47 4.58
C LEU A 67 -25.26 8.94 4.51
N LEU A 68 -26.29 8.20 4.93
CA LEU A 68 -26.29 6.73 4.80
C LEU A 68 -26.20 6.29 3.33
N ALA A 69 -26.99 6.90 2.44
CA ALA A 69 -26.94 6.61 1.02
C ALA A 69 -25.58 6.98 0.40
N ALA A 70 -25.03 8.14 0.76
CA ALA A 70 -23.74 8.63 0.27
C ALA A 70 -22.57 7.74 0.72
N THR A 71 -22.65 7.14 1.91
CA THR A 71 -21.61 6.24 2.43
C THR A 71 -21.39 5.05 1.49
N ARG A 72 -22.47 4.44 0.97
CA ARG A 72 -22.40 3.35 -0.01
C ARG A 72 -21.79 3.81 -1.33
N VAL A 73 -22.23 4.95 -1.87
CA VAL A 73 -21.73 5.48 -3.15
C VAL A 73 -20.25 5.87 -3.04
N SER A 74 -19.84 6.48 -1.93
CA SER A 74 -18.45 6.89 -1.67
C SER A 74 -17.53 5.69 -1.55
N LEU A 75 -17.85 4.71 -0.69
CA LEU A 75 -17.03 3.50 -0.56
C LEU A 75 -17.02 2.69 -1.87
N GLY A 76 -18.17 2.56 -2.53
CA GLY A 76 -18.28 1.84 -3.80
C GLY A 76 -17.43 2.47 -4.91
N SER A 77 -17.47 3.80 -5.05
CA SER A 77 -16.69 4.51 -6.08
C SER A 77 -15.18 4.44 -5.81
N VAL A 78 -14.75 4.57 -4.56
CA VAL A 78 -13.33 4.43 -4.18
C VAL A 78 -12.84 2.99 -4.41
N MET A 79 -13.63 1.97 -4.07
CA MET A 79 -13.27 0.58 -4.34
C MET A 79 -13.17 0.30 -5.85
N ALA A 80 -14.15 0.74 -6.64
CA ALA A 80 -14.11 0.60 -8.09
C ALA A 80 -12.88 1.30 -8.69
N CYS A 81 -12.59 2.52 -8.25
CA CYS A 81 -11.42 3.28 -8.68
C CYS A 81 -10.12 2.55 -8.32
N LEU A 82 -9.98 2.06 -7.08
CA LEU A 82 -8.80 1.35 -6.62
C LEU A 82 -8.57 0.07 -7.42
N LEU A 83 -9.61 -0.73 -7.63
CA LEU A 83 -9.53 -1.96 -8.43
C LEU A 83 -9.10 -1.66 -9.86
N LEU A 84 -9.65 -0.61 -10.48
CA LEU A 84 -9.34 -0.27 -11.86
C LEU A 84 -7.91 0.27 -12.00
N VAL A 85 -7.48 1.14 -11.08
CA VAL A 85 -6.09 1.62 -11.01
C VAL A 85 -5.11 0.47 -10.83
N LEU A 86 -5.41 -0.45 -9.90
CA LEU A 86 -4.55 -1.59 -9.63
C LEU A 86 -4.51 -2.54 -10.81
N ALA A 87 -5.64 -2.81 -11.46
CA ALA A 87 -5.69 -3.65 -12.66
C ALA A 87 -4.83 -3.04 -13.78
N LEU A 88 -5.02 -1.74 -14.09
CA LEU A 88 -4.22 -1.05 -15.09
C LEU A 88 -2.73 -1.02 -14.72
N GLY A 89 -2.40 -0.67 -13.48
CA GLY A 89 -1.03 -0.62 -12.99
C GLY A 89 -0.35 -1.99 -13.01
N LEU A 90 -1.05 -3.05 -12.62
CA LEU A 90 -0.54 -4.42 -12.64
C LEU A 90 -0.34 -4.94 -14.05
N LEU A 91 -1.30 -4.70 -14.95
CA LEU A 91 -1.18 -5.10 -16.35
C LEU A 91 -0.03 -4.38 -17.03
N VAL A 92 0.04 -3.05 -16.94
CA VAL A 92 1.09 -2.28 -17.62
C VAL A 92 2.45 -2.46 -16.96
N GLY A 93 2.52 -2.38 -15.63
CA GLY A 93 3.75 -2.55 -14.87
C GLY A 93 4.31 -3.96 -14.94
N GLY A 94 3.45 -4.98 -14.84
CA GLY A 94 3.83 -6.39 -14.97
C GLY A 94 4.25 -6.76 -16.38
N CYS A 95 3.54 -6.31 -17.42
CA CYS A 95 3.98 -6.52 -18.81
C CYS A 95 5.34 -5.86 -19.08
N ALA A 96 5.56 -4.64 -18.59
CA ALA A 96 6.86 -3.96 -18.73
C ALA A 96 7.97 -4.68 -17.93
N GLY A 97 7.67 -5.20 -16.74
CA GLY A 97 8.59 -5.98 -15.91
C GLY A 97 8.98 -7.33 -16.52
N LEU A 98 8.03 -8.01 -17.18
CA LEU A 98 8.25 -9.32 -17.81
C LEU A 98 9.00 -9.23 -19.13
N ILE A 99 8.67 -8.25 -19.98
CA ILE A 99 9.30 -8.10 -21.31
C ILE A 99 10.71 -7.52 -21.17
N GLY A 100 10.89 -6.55 -20.27
CA GLY A 100 12.17 -5.86 -20.07
C GLY A 100 12.67 -5.11 -21.31
N GLY A 101 13.90 -4.59 -21.23
CA GLY A 101 14.59 -3.98 -22.37
C GLY A 101 14.01 -2.64 -22.85
N ARG A 102 13.87 -2.48 -24.18
CA ARG A 102 13.50 -1.20 -24.81
C ARG A 102 12.02 -0.86 -24.67
N VAL A 103 11.13 -1.86 -24.73
CA VAL A 103 9.67 -1.67 -24.59
C VAL A 103 9.37 -1.12 -23.21
N ASP A 104 9.96 -1.73 -22.21
CA ASP A 104 9.89 -1.31 -20.83
C ASP A 104 10.39 0.14 -20.60
N GLN A 105 11.54 0.50 -21.18
CA GLN A 105 12.02 1.88 -21.14
C GLN A 105 11.00 2.84 -21.77
N ALA A 106 10.42 2.50 -22.92
CA ALA A 106 9.41 3.34 -23.57
C ALA A 106 8.15 3.50 -22.71
N THR A 107 7.62 2.40 -22.15
CA THR A 107 6.45 2.43 -21.26
C THR A 107 6.71 3.28 -20.02
N MET A 108 7.90 3.15 -19.42
CA MET A 108 8.27 3.95 -18.25
C MET A 108 8.48 5.43 -18.58
N ARG A 109 8.93 5.77 -19.80
CA ARG A 109 9.01 7.17 -20.27
C ARG A 109 7.62 7.79 -20.41
N VAL A 110 6.64 7.03 -20.91
CA VAL A 110 5.25 7.48 -20.93
C VAL A 110 4.74 7.68 -19.50
N ALA A 111 4.99 6.74 -18.60
CA ALA A 111 4.61 6.89 -17.20
C ALA A 111 5.25 8.14 -16.55
N ASP A 112 6.51 8.45 -16.87
CA ASP A 112 7.21 9.65 -16.40
C ASP A 112 6.58 10.95 -16.93
N LEU A 113 6.09 10.96 -18.17
CA LEU A 113 5.35 12.09 -18.72
C LEU A 113 4.08 12.37 -17.93
N PHE A 114 3.32 11.32 -17.60
CA PHE A 114 2.11 11.43 -16.78
C PHE A 114 2.42 11.92 -15.36
N MET A 115 3.50 11.44 -14.74
CA MET A 115 3.91 11.82 -13.39
C MET A 115 4.51 13.24 -13.29
N THR A 116 4.89 13.84 -14.42
CA THR A 116 5.41 15.22 -14.45
C THR A 116 4.28 16.23 -14.19
N PHE A 117 3.05 15.90 -14.59
CA PHE A 117 1.88 16.70 -14.28
C PHE A 117 1.33 16.35 -12.89
N PRO A 118 0.82 17.34 -12.13
CA PRO A 118 0.10 17.05 -10.89
C PRO A 118 -1.10 16.15 -11.20
N THR A 119 -1.20 14.99 -10.55
CA THR A 119 -2.22 13.98 -10.86
C THR A 119 -3.65 14.52 -10.72
N SER A 120 -3.86 15.46 -9.79
CA SER A 120 -5.14 16.15 -9.62
C SER A 120 -5.53 16.97 -10.86
N ILE A 121 -4.58 17.69 -11.48
CA ILE A 121 -4.83 18.50 -12.68
C ILE A 121 -5.16 17.59 -13.86
N LEU A 122 -4.39 16.52 -14.06
CA LEU A 122 -4.64 15.56 -15.13
C LEU A 122 -6.01 14.87 -14.95
N SER A 123 -6.39 14.55 -13.71
CA SER A 123 -7.70 13.97 -13.41
C SER A 123 -8.81 14.94 -13.78
N PHE A 124 -8.71 16.23 -13.43
CA PHE A 124 -9.71 17.23 -13.80
C PHE A 124 -9.79 17.46 -15.32
N PHE A 125 -8.65 17.47 -16.01
CA PHE A 125 -8.62 17.53 -17.47
C PHE A 125 -9.38 16.35 -18.08
N MET A 126 -9.12 15.13 -17.61
CA MET A 126 -9.81 13.93 -18.08
C MET A 126 -11.31 13.98 -17.78
N VAL A 127 -11.72 14.46 -16.60
CA VAL A 127 -13.15 14.66 -16.30
C VAL A 127 -13.80 15.66 -17.25
N GLY A 128 -13.11 16.76 -17.58
CA GLY A 128 -13.58 17.75 -18.55
C GLY A 128 -13.76 17.18 -19.96
N VAL A 129 -12.84 16.30 -20.39
CA VAL A 129 -12.88 15.66 -21.71
C VAL A 129 -13.94 14.54 -21.79
N LEU A 130 -14.04 13.70 -20.75
CA LEU A 130 -14.97 12.56 -20.73
C LEU A 130 -16.42 12.99 -20.43
N GLY A 131 -16.63 14.18 -19.88
CA GLY A 131 -17.95 14.71 -19.52
C GLY A 131 -18.40 14.32 -18.11
N THR A 132 -19.57 14.81 -17.71
CA THR A 132 -20.09 14.65 -16.35
C THR A 132 -20.59 13.24 -16.08
N GLY A 133 -20.30 12.73 -14.88
CA GLY A 133 -20.80 11.42 -14.43
C GLY A 133 -19.83 10.71 -13.50
N LEU A 134 -20.37 9.93 -12.56
CA LEU A 134 -19.56 9.19 -11.59
C LEU A 134 -18.60 8.20 -12.28
N THR A 135 -19.07 7.50 -13.31
CA THR A 135 -18.27 6.54 -14.08
C THR A 135 -17.09 7.22 -14.76
N ASN A 136 -17.31 8.38 -15.38
CA ASN A 136 -16.27 9.14 -16.06
C ASN A 136 -15.22 9.66 -15.08
N VAL A 137 -15.64 10.11 -13.90
CA VAL A 137 -14.73 10.50 -12.82
C VAL A 137 -13.86 9.33 -12.38
N ILE A 138 -14.45 8.14 -12.20
CA ILE A 138 -13.69 6.93 -11.83
C ILE A 138 -12.64 6.59 -12.90
N ILE A 139 -13.03 6.60 -14.18
CA ILE A 139 -12.12 6.33 -15.30
C ILE A 139 -11.01 7.39 -15.37
N ALA A 140 -11.35 8.67 -15.23
CA ALA A 140 -10.41 9.78 -15.27
C ALA A 140 -9.35 9.68 -14.17
N ILE A 141 -9.75 9.39 -12.94
CA ILE A 141 -8.83 9.19 -11.81
C ILE A 141 -7.94 7.98 -12.11
N ALA A 142 -8.52 6.90 -12.64
CA ALA A 142 -7.75 5.69 -12.87
C ALA A 142 -6.69 5.84 -13.98
N LEU A 143 -7.04 6.49 -15.08
CA LEU A 143 -6.13 6.86 -16.16
C LEU A 143 -5.08 7.90 -15.75
N SER A 144 -5.29 8.61 -14.65
CA SER A 144 -4.30 9.55 -14.12
C SER A 144 -3.34 8.89 -13.12
N HIS A 145 -3.81 7.89 -12.36
CA HIS A 145 -3.03 7.28 -11.28
C HIS A 145 -2.30 5.98 -11.67
N TRP A 146 -2.65 5.34 -12.79
CA TRP A 146 -2.05 4.06 -13.19
C TRP A 146 -0.50 4.09 -13.26
N ALA A 147 0.09 5.21 -13.70
CA ALA A 147 1.54 5.34 -13.89
C ALA A 147 2.32 5.10 -12.59
N TRP A 148 1.81 5.61 -11.46
CA TRP A 148 2.44 5.45 -10.16
C TRP A 148 2.42 3.98 -9.71
N TYR A 149 1.27 3.32 -9.87
CA TYR A 149 1.11 1.90 -9.53
C TYR A 149 1.89 0.98 -10.47
N ALA A 150 1.95 1.28 -11.76
CA ALA A 150 2.75 0.53 -12.73
C ALA A 150 4.25 0.55 -12.36
N ARG A 151 4.76 1.69 -11.90
CA ARG A 151 6.13 1.83 -11.39
C ARG A 151 6.35 1.04 -10.10
N MET A 152 5.38 1.03 -9.18
CA MET A 152 5.46 0.19 -7.98
C MET A 152 5.53 -1.29 -8.33
N VAL A 153 4.67 -1.77 -9.22
CA VAL A 153 4.66 -3.18 -9.64
C VAL A 153 5.98 -3.55 -10.30
N ARG A 154 6.46 -2.72 -11.23
CA ARG A 154 7.77 -2.91 -11.86
C ARG A 154 8.92 -2.97 -10.85
N SER A 155 8.86 -2.18 -9.78
CA SER A 155 9.90 -2.21 -8.74
C SER A 155 9.94 -3.54 -7.98
N LEU A 156 8.82 -4.27 -7.95
CA LEU A 156 8.73 -5.62 -7.37
C LEU A 156 9.32 -6.69 -8.31
N ASP A 157 9.25 -6.50 -9.62
CA ASP A 157 9.81 -7.43 -10.59
C ASP A 157 11.33 -7.26 -10.74
N ASN A 158 11.84 -6.02 -10.63
CA ASN A 158 13.27 -5.72 -10.74
C ASN A 158 14.06 -5.92 -9.43
N LEU A 159 13.62 -6.79 -8.51
CA LEU A 159 14.40 -7.04 -7.29
C LEU A 159 15.71 -7.76 -7.64
N PRO A 160 16.89 -7.19 -7.29
CA PRO A 160 18.16 -7.86 -7.53
C PRO A 160 18.24 -9.15 -6.72
N ALA A 161 18.71 -10.22 -7.37
CA ALA A 161 18.91 -11.58 -6.83
C ALA A 161 19.37 -11.69 -5.35
N PRO A 162 20.28 -10.86 -4.80
CA PRO A 162 20.68 -10.94 -3.39
C PRO A 162 19.55 -10.75 -2.37
N ALA A 163 18.44 -10.06 -2.70
CA ALA A 163 17.32 -9.88 -1.78
C ALA A 163 16.56 -11.18 -1.49
N ARG A 164 16.50 -12.10 -2.48
CA ARG A 164 15.91 -13.44 -2.33
C ARG A 164 16.65 -14.28 -1.27
N ILE A 165 17.97 -14.08 -1.17
CA ILE A 165 18.84 -14.82 -0.26
C ILE A 165 18.69 -14.31 1.18
N CYS A 166 18.58 -12.99 1.38
CA CYS A 166 18.40 -12.39 2.70
C CYS A 166 17.01 -12.67 3.30
N ALA A 167 15.94 -12.70 2.48
CA ALA A 167 14.60 -13.05 2.94
C ALA A 167 14.52 -14.50 3.48
N ARG A 168 15.13 -15.47 2.77
CA ARG A 168 15.27 -16.86 3.25
C ARG A 168 16.09 -16.95 4.54
N ARG A 169 17.13 -16.11 4.68
CA ARG A 169 18.02 -16.13 5.84
C ARG A 169 17.41 -15.49 7.09
N ALA A 170 16.58 -14.46 6.91
CA ALA A 170 15.84 -13.82 8.00
C ALA A 170 14.73 -14.74 8.57
N ALA A 171 14.07 -15.52 7.70
CA ALA A 171 13.13 -16.57 8.11
C ALA A 171 13.83 -17.69 8.92
N PHE A 172 15.02 -18.11 8.50
CA PHE A 172 15.79 -19.13 9.22
C PHE A 172 16.30 -18.65 10.60
N ARG A 173 16.65 -17.37 10.72
CA ARG A 173 17.24 -16.80 11.95
C ARG A 173 16.25 -16.61 13.10
N ARG A 174 14.93 -16.69 12.86
CA ARG A 174 13.90 -16.68 13.92
C ARG A 174 13.62 -18.06 14.53
N GLY A 175 14.05 -19.16 13.88
CA GLY A 175 13.78 -20.53 14.34
C GLY A 175 14.89 -21.20 15.13
N THR A 176 16.13 -20.70 15.09
CA THR A 176 17.29 -21.39 15.69
C THR A 176 17.97 -20.53 16.75
N ARG A 177 17.31 -20.45 17.91
CA ARG A 177 17.99 -20.20 19.20
C ARG A 177 18.18 -21.48 20.02
N ALA A 178 17.87 -22.64 19.45
CA ALA A 178 18.14 -23.95 20.03
C ALA A 178 19.42 -24.55 19.43
N GLY A 179 20.45 -24.59 20.26
CA GLY A 179 21.67 -25.41 20.19
C GLY A 179 22.15 -25.90 18.83
N ILE A 180 23.14 -25.23 18.25
CA ILE A 180 24.07 -25.88 17.33
C ILE A 180 25.50 -25.65 17.82
N ARG A 181 26.04 -26.74 18.37
CA ARG A 181 27.44 -26.97 18.70
C ARG A 181 28.26 -26.78 17.41
N ARG A 182 29.28 -25.90 17.45
CA ARG A 182 30.15 -25.67 16.29
C ARG A 182 30.99 -26.91 15.99
N PRO A 183 31.04 -27.43 14.76
CA PRO A 183 32.10 -28.33 14.37
C PRO A 183 33.35 -27.49 14.02
N SER A 184 34.44 -27.75 14.72
CA SER A 184 35.77 -27.25 14.37
C SER A 184 36.30 -28.02 13.17
N GLY A 185 36.81 -27.29 12.18
CA GLY A 185 37.76 -27.85 11.21
C GLY A 185 37.16 -28.40 9.93
N ARG A 186 37.04 -27.55 8.91
CA ARG A 186 37.49 -27.89 7.57
C ARG A 186 37.75 -26.62 6.76
N ARG A 187 39.04 -26.41 6.46
CA ARG A 187 39.50 -25.51 5.39
C ARG A 187 39.16 -26.18 4.06
N GLY A 188 38.93 -25.35 3.04
CA GLY A 188 39.11 -25.75 1.65
C GLY A 188 37.82 -25.79 0.83
N HIS A 189 37.73 -24.79 -0.04
CA HIS A 189 37.13 -24.83 -1.37
C HIS A 189 35.62 -24.65 -1.57
N SER A 190 35.38 -23.72 -2.51
CA SER A 190 34.24 -23.63 -3.42
C SER A 190 32.95 -23.02 -2.90
N VAL A 191 32.78 -21.70 -3.11
CA VAL A 191 31.61 -21.15 -3.83
C VAL A 191 32.01 -19.82 -4.49
N ALA A 192 32.60 -19.90 -5.69
CA ALA A 192 32.81 -18.76 -6.58
C ALA A 192 31.67 -18.70 -7.63
N ALA A 193 30.42 -18.79 -7.19
CA ALA A 193 29.26 -18.92 -8.09
C ALA A 193 28.56 -17.59 -8.45
N GLY A 194 29.16 -16.42 -8.13
CA GLY A 194 28.50 -15.12 -8.34
C GLY A 194 29.38 -14.00 -8.92
N ALA A 195 30.65 -14.28 -9.26
CA ALA A 195 31.65 -13.24 -9.56
C ALA A 195 31.47 -12.48 -10.90
N GLY A 196 30.54 -12.92 -11.75
CA GLY A 196 30.27 -12.32 -13.07
C GLY A 196 29.18 -11.24 -13.08
N ASP A 197 28.37 -11.13 -12.03
CA ASP A 197 27.24 -10.20 -12.00
C ASP A 197 27.69 -8.80 -11.53
N PRO A 198 27.44 -7.71 -12.31
CA PRO A 198 27.79 -6.35 -11.91
C PRO A 198 27.27 -5.97 -10.51
N GLY A 199 26.08 -6.47 -10.15
CA GLY A 199 25.50 -6.24 -8.82
C GLY A 199 26.25 -6.95 -7.69
N TYR A 200 26.81 -8.13 -7.95
CA TYR A 200 27.61 -8.88 -6.96
C TYR A 200 28.95 -8.20 -6.66
N ARG A 201 29.58 -7.59 -7.68
CA ARG A 201 30.85 -6.86 -7.49
C ARG A 201 30.68 -5.60 -6.64
N ALA A 202 29.61 -4.84 -6.84
CA ALA A 202 29.29 -3.68 -6.02
C ALA A 202 29.03 -4.07 -4.55
N TYR A 203 28.30 -5.17 -4.35
CA TYR A 203 28.05 -5.73 -3.03
C TYR A 203 29.33 -6.22 -2.32
N ASP A 204 30.20 -6.97 -3.01
CA ASP A 204 31.45 -7.47 -2.42
C ASP A 204 32.42 -6.32 -2.08
N ALA A 205 32.47 -5.28 -2.92
CA ALA A 205 33.29 -4.09 -2.67
C ALA A 205 32.84 -3.33 -1.40
N ALA A 206 31.53 -3.13 -1.22
CA ALA A 206 30.98 -2.48 -0.03
C ALA A 206 31.22 -3.33 1.24
N ARG A 207 31.02 -4.65 1.15
CA ARG A 207 31.24 -5.57 2.26
C ARG A 207 32.70 -5.63 2.72
N ARG A 208 33.65 -5.57 1.78
CA ARG A 208 35.09 -5.56 2.12
C ARG A 208 35.49 -4.28 2.86
N ARG A 209 34.89 -3.13 2.54
CA ARG A 209 35.13 -1.87 3.27
C ARG A 209 34.63 -1.95 4.72
N ASP A 210 33.43 -2.50 4.95
CA ASP A 210 32.84 -2.64 6.28
C ASP A 210 33.55 -3.64 7.21
N VAL A 211 34.23 -4.64 6.66
CA VAL A 211 35.02 -5.60 7.45
C VAL A 211 36.33 -4.97 7.92
N VAL A 212 36.95 -4.13 7.10
CA VAL A 212 38.22 -3.46 7.42
C VAL A 212 38.02 -2.34 8.43
N SER A 213 36.87 -1.68 8.45
CA SER A 213 36.58 -0.54 9.32
C SER A 213 36.07 -0.90 10.72
N ARG A 214 35.94 -2.18 11.09
CA ARG A 214 35.55 -2.54 12.46
C ARG A 214 36.72 -2.41 13.42
N PRO A 215 36.70 -1.47 14.39
CA PRO A 215 37.72 -1.43 15.43
C PRO A 215 37.70 -2.75 16.19
N ARG A 216 38.86 -3.42 16.27
CA ARG A 216 39.09 -4.56 17.16
C ARG A 216 38.70 -4.12 18.57
N ARG A 217 37.53 -4.54 19.05
CA ARG A 217 37.18 -4.37 20.47
C ARG A 217 38.26 -5.07 21.30
N HIS A 218 39.13 -4.26 21.90
CA HIS A 218 40.10 -4.69 22.89
C HIS A 218 39.34 -5.43 23.98
N ARG A 219 39.54 -6.75 24.04
CA ARG A 219 39.05 -7.59 25.12
C ARG A 219 39.98 -7.38 26.30
N ALA A 220 39.84 -6.23 26.97
CA ALA A 220 40.58 -5.91 28.18
C ALA A 220 39.91 -6.63 29.37
N ASN A 221 40.70 -7.56 29.91
CA ASN A 221 40.81 -7.96 31.31
C ASN A 221 39.58 -8.54 32.05
N ARG A 222 39.61 -9.89 32.16
CA ARG A 222 39.15 -10.62 33.35
C ARG A 222 40.26 -10.57 34.41
N ARG A 223 39.86 -10.73 35.68
CA ARG A 223 40.63 -10.75 36.95
C ARG A 223 40.54 -9.36 37.62
N VAL A 224 40.08 -9.18 38.85
CA VAL A 224 40.41 -9.88 40.12
C VAL A 224 39.31 -9.59 41.16
N GLY A 225 39.09 -10.54 42.09
CA GLY A 225 38.58 -10.33 43.47
C GLY A 225 37.06 -10.24 43.61
N GLY A 226 36.37 -11.01 44.46
CA GLY A 226 36.78 -11.68 45.69
C GLY A 226 35.99 -11.03 46.84
N ASP A 227 35.10 -11.82 47.43
CA ASP A 227 34.56 -11.79 48.80
C ASP A 227 34.36 -10.42 49.50
N ASP A 228 33.09 -10.04 49.68
CA ASP A 228 32.43 -9.72 50.96
C ASP A 228 31.05 -9.07 50.74
#